data_AF-A0A7S3YTB7-F1
#
_entry.id   AF-A0A7S3YTB7-F1
#
_cell.length_a   1.000
_cell.length_b   1.000
_cell.length_c   1.000
_cell.angle_alpha   90.00
_cell.angle_beta   90.00
_cell.angle_gamma   90.00
#
_symmetry.space_group_name_H-M   'P 1'
#
loop_
_entity.id
_entity.type
_entity.pdbx_description
1 polymer ?
#
loop_
_entity_poly.entity_id
_entity_poly.type
_entity_poly.pdbx_seq_one_letter_code
_entity_poly.pdbx_strand_id
1 'polypeptide(L)'
;ITIIITIYRCSDGVANIEEYLLADRATSGINLQEPSPLSDRFCQEEGGTTTIRYIRPLQTESLTISPDGDTNIIYALNGDDSISQHSQTNRGLARVNFATGDASTIDETDYVIAHSACMWVAFAGLMPIGALLARYGKMLPIKTPLWFYAHITVQTLAVIMMIPGFVLALKVDDDGERFEENHGRIGLALFILGGTQFLGGVLRPHKAAEGEFSLIRTIWELGHGPLGLAISIMAFINVFYGLELDDDSKEIWWTLHTAWVIIIGGLAIILEGVKTTLRLRKKPEKKSTQDDVEGQVPGDDRQQAPGRRREEEEKKMDTLGSGGGTTTLTRRGAGAGAAGG
;
A
#
# COMPACT_ATOMS: atom_id res chain seq x y z
N ILE A 1 -8.87 -18.24 -14.38
CA ILE A 1 -9.16 -19.32 -13.41
C ILE A 1 -10.18 -20.22 -14.06
N THR A 2 -9.94 -21.51 -14.07
CA THR A 2 -10.76 -22.50 -14.76
C THR A 2 -11.18 -23.52 -13.71
N ILE A 3 -12.33 -23.29 -13.08
CA ILE A 3 -12.86 -24.17 -12.03
C ILE A 3 -13.85 -25.11 -12.68
N ILE A 4 -13.74 -26.41 -12.43
CA ILE A 4 -14.80 -27.34 -12.82
C ILE A 4 -15.73 -27.51 -11.62
N ILE A 5 -17.00 -27.18 -11.80
CA ILE A 5 -18.04 -27.36 -10.78
C ILE A 5 -19.07 -28.37 -11.27
N THR A 6 -19.66 -29.11 -10.34
CA THR A 6 -20.81 -29.96 -10.63
C THR A 6 -22.08 -29.16 -10.38
N ILE A 7 -22.85 -28.90 -11.43
CA ILE A 7 -24.18 -28.29 -11.30
C ILE A 7 -25.20 -29.42 -11.34
N TYR A 8 -26.13 -29.39 -10.40
CA TYR A 8 -27.25 -30.32 -10.35
C TYR A 8 -28.56 -29.58 -10.55
N ARG A 9 -29.47 -30.19 -11.30
CA ARG A 9 -30.89 -29.83 -11.34
C ARG A 9 -31.73 -31.09 -11.22
N CYS A 10 -32.69 -31.06 -10.30
CA CYS A 10 -33.71 -32.10 -10.16
C CYS A 10 -34.99 -31.58 -10.81
N SER A 11 -35.36 -32.11 -11.98
CA SER A 11 -36.63 -31.77 -12.61
C SER A 11 -37.35 -33.06 -12.99
N ASP A 12 -38.56 -33.24 -12.49
CA ASP A 12 -39.42 -34.40 -12.79
C ASP A 12 -38.75 -35.77 -12.58
N GLY A 13 -37.85 -35.88 -11.57
CA GLY A 13 -37.11 -37.11 -11.27
C GLY A 13 -35.93 -37.41 -12.21
N VAL A 14 -35.58 -36.46 -13.10
CA VAL A 14 -34.40 -36.54 -13.96
C VAL A 14 -33.25 -35.77 -13.31
N ALA A 15 -32.14 -36.48 -13.08
CA ALA A 15 -30.91 -35.91 -12.55
C ALA A 15 -30.09 -35.26 -13.66
N ASN A 16 -30.18 -33.94 -13.80
CA ASN A 16 -29.28 -33.19 -14.67
C ASN A 16 -28.05 -32.79 -13.85
N ILE A 17 -27.11 -33.72 -13.73
CA ILE A 17 -25.85 -33.52 -13.02
C ILE A 17 -24.75 -33.52 -14.07
N GLU A 18 -24.10 -32.37 -14.26
CA GLU A 18 -23.02 -32.21 -15.22
C GLU A 18 -21.85 -31.43 -14.60
N GLU A 19 -20.65 -31.70 -15.10
CA GLU A 19 -19.48 -30.88 -14.79
C GLU A 19 -19.37 -29.72 -15.80
N TYR A 20 -19.14 -28.51 -15.29
CA TYR A 20 -18.99 -27.30 -16.08
C TYR A 20 -17.67 -26.62 -15.78
N LEU A 21 -17.03 -26.17 -16.84
CA LEU A 21 -15.89 -25.27 -16.83
C LEU A 21 -16.35 -23.82 -16.59
N LEU A 22 -15.93 -23.22 -15.48
CA LEU A 22 -16.11 -21.80 -15.22
C LEU A 22 -14.89 -21.04 -15.70
N ALA A 23 -15.03 -20.35 -16.82
CA ALA A 23 -13.99 -19.47 -17.37
C ALA A 23 -14.17 -17.99 -16.96
N ASP A 24 -15.38 -17.61 -16.53
CA ASP A 24 -15.75 -16.25 -16.10
C ASP A 24 -16.89 -16.33 -15.06
N ARG A 25 -17.12 -15.25 -14.32
CA ARG A 25 -18.25 -15.05 -13.40
C ARG A 25 -19.57 -14.88 -14.14
N ALA A 26 -19.55 -14.44 -15.39
CA ALA A 26 -20.73 -14.33 -16.24
C ALA A 26 -21.23 -15.73 -16.67
N THR A 27 -22.55 -15.88 -16.83
CA THR A 27 -23.17 -17.15 -17.27
C THR A 27 -22.68 -17.61 -18.65
N SER A 28 -22.27 -16.68 -19.51
CA SER A 28 -21.63 -16.97 -20.80
C SER A 28 -20.26 -17.65 -20.69
N GLY A 29 -19.61 -17.57 -19.53
CA GLY A 29 -18.34 -18.23 -19.24
C GLY A 29 -18.49 -19.65 -18.69
N ILE A 30 -19.73 -20.14 -18.53
CA ILE A 30 -20.04 -21.48 -18.01
C ILE A 30 -20.18 -22.42 -19.20
N ASN A 31 -19.17 -23.27 -19.39
CA ASN A 31 -19.07 -24.18 -20.53
C ASN A 31 -19.20 -25.62 -20.06
N LEU A 32 -19.99 -26.43 -20.74
CA LEU A 32 -20.15 -27.84 -20.41
C LEU A 32 -18.82 -28.58 -20.64
N GLN A 33 -18.40 -29.42 -19.68
CA GLN A 33 -17.23 -30.26 -19.81
C GLN A 33 -17.57 -31.48 -20.67
N GLU A 34 -17.04 -31.55 -21.88
CA GLU A 34 -17.28 -32.65 -22.82
C GLU A 34 -15.98 -33.39 -23.17
N PRO A 35 -15.93 -34.74 -23.07
CA PRO A 35 -16.99 -35.62 -22.59
C PRO A 35 -17.19 -35.51 -21.07
N SER A 36 -18.43 -35.69 -20.60
CA SER A 36 -18.73 -35.64 -19.17
C SER A 36 -17.99 -36.76 -18.43
N PRO A 37 -17.20 -36.44 -17.37
CA PRO A 37 -16.52 -37.46 -16.56
C PRO A 37 -17.46 -38.11 -15.54
N LEU A 38 -18.72 -37.67 -15.45
CA LEU A 38 -19.70 -38.14 -14.50
C LEU A 38 -20.54 -39.31 -15.07
N SER A 39 -20.73 -40.34 -14.26
CA SER A 39 -21.61 -41.49 -14.55
C SER A 39 -22.53 -41.84 -13.36
N ASP A 40 -23.47 -42.78 -13.55
CA ASP A 40 -24.41 -43.26 -12.51
C ASP A 40 -25.12 -42.14 -11.73
N ARG A 41 -25.78 -41.25 -12.48
CA ARG A 41 -26.36 -40.01 -11.98
C ARG A 41 -27.76 -40.25 -11.42
N PHE A 42 -27.99 -39.76 -10.21
CA PHE A 42 -29.25 -39.90 -9.50
C PHE A 42 -29.55 -38.62 -8.72
N CYS A 43 -30.82 -38.25 -8.70
CA CYS A 43 -31.32 -37.11 -7.95
C CYS A 43 -32.70 -37.43 -7.38
N GLN A 44 -32.95 -37.03 -6.14
CA GLN A 44 -34.23 -37.17 -5.47
C GLN A 44 -34.47 -35.98 -4.56
N GLU A 45 -35.67 -35.39 -4.64
CA GLU A 45 -36.12 -34.35 -3.72
C GLU A 45 -37.18 -34.92 -2.80
N GLU A 46 -36.89 -34.96 -1.50
CA GLU A 46 -37.81 -35.47 -0.49
C GLU A 46 -37.74 -34.63 0.78
N GLY A 47 -38.90 -34.15 1.27
CA GLY A 47 -38.97 -33.39 2.53
C GLY A 47 -38.14 -32.10 2.54
N GLY A 48 -37.94 -31.45 1.39
CA GLY A 48 -37.10 -30.25 1.26
C GLY A 48 -35.59 -30.54 1.23
N THR A 49 -35.20 -31.81 1.16
CA THR A 49 -33.81 -32.24 0.98
C THR A 49 -33.61 -32.75 -0.44
N THR A 50 -32.63 -32.20 -1.16
CA THR A 50 -32.19 -32.70 -2.46
C THR A 50 -31.01 -33.64 -2.25
N THR A 51 -31.20 -34.92 -2.57
CA THR A 51 -30.15 -35.95 -2.52
C THR A 51 -29.63 -36.21 -3.92
N ILE A 52 -28.32 -36.13 -4.09
CA ILE A 52 -27.62 -36.31 -5.36
C ILE A 52 -26.60 -37.44 -5.21
N ARG A 53 -26.49 -38.29 -6.23
CA ARG A 53 -25.45 -39.32 -6.32
C ARG A 53 -24.93 -39.38 -7.75
N TYR A 54 -23.62 -39.51 -7.89
CA TYR A 54 -22.93 -39.72 -9.15
C TYR A 54 -21.56 -40.36 -8.89
N ILE A 55 -20.97 -40.92 -9.93
CA ILE A 55 -19.60 -41.46 -9.95
C ILE A 55 -18.72 -40.50 -10.74
N ARG A 56 -17.56 -40.14 -10.17
CA ARG A 56 -16.52 -39.34 -10.83
C ARG A 56 -15.12 -39.91 -10.55
N PRO A 57 -14.11 -39.65 -11.39
CA PRO A 57 -12.71 -39.93 -11.08
C PRO A 57 -12.26 -39.19 -9.82
N LEU A 58 -11.41 -39.83 -9.00
CA LEU A 58 -10.84 -39.21 -7.80
C LEU A 58 -9.91 -38.03 -8.13
N GLN A 59 -9.25 -38.07 -9.28
CA GLN A 59 -8.37 -37.02 -9.75
C GLN A 59 -8.89 -36.49 -11.08
N THR A 60 -9.22 -35.21 -11.11
CA THR A 60 -9.47 -34.43 -12.33
C THR A 60 -8.46 -33.28 -12.40
N GLU A 61 -8.43 -32.57 -13.52
CA GLU A 61 -7.58 -31.37 -13.66
C GLU A 61 -7.93 -30.27 -12.65
N SER A 62 -9.19 -30.24 -12.19
CA SER A 62 -9.74 -29.21 -11.31
C SER A 62 -9.76 -29.57 -9.83
N LEU A 63 -9.90 -30.86 -9.49
CA LEU A 63 -10.13 -31.28 -8.11
C LEU A 63 -9.64 -32.71 -7.91
N THR A 64 -8.66 -32.86 -7.02
CA THR A 64 -8.22 -34.17 -6.51
C THR A 64 -8.89 -34.43 -5.17
N ILE A 65 -9.70 -35.49 -5.10
CA ILE A 65 -10.28 -36.01 -3.86
C ILE A 65 -9.27 -36.97 -3.24
N SER A 66 -8.93 -36.71 -1.97
CA SER A 66 -8.20 -37.67 -1.15
C SER A 66 -9.16 -38.77 -0.69
N PRO A 67 -8.91 -40.05 -1.01
CA PRO A 67 -9.80 -41.15 -0.60
C PRO A 67 -9.87 -41.31 0.91
N ASP A 68 -8.75 -41.09 1.61
CA ASP A 68 -8.58 -41.39 3.03
C ASP A 68 -8.37 -40.11 3.88
N GLY A 69 -8.49 -38.93 3.28
CA GLY A 69 -8.21 -37.65 3.93
C GLY A 69 -9.24 -36.58 3.63
N ASP A 70 -9.08 -35.45 4.31
CA ASP A 70 -9.95 -34.31 4.14
C ASP A 70 -9.73 -33.66 2.77
N THR A 71 -10.83 -33.34 2.10
CA THR A 71 -10.83 -32.60 0.83
C THR A 71 -11.71 -31.36 1.00
N ASN A 72 -11.19 -30.21 0.61
CA ASN A 72 -11.98 -28.98 0.56
C ASN A 72 -12.86 -29.00 -0.70
N ILE A 73 -14.14 -28.71 -0.54
CA ILE A 73 -15.17 -28.72 -1.58
C ILE A 73 -15.85 -27.35 -1.54
N ILE A 74 -15.82 -26.63 -2.65
CA ILE A 74 -16.60 -25.41 -2.81
C ILE A 74 -18.04 -25.83 -3.10
N TYR A 75 -19.00 -25.24 -2.39
CA TYR A 75 -20.41 -25.44 -2.62
C TYR A 75 -21.10 -24.10 -2.88
N ALA A 76 -22.18 -24.14 -3.65
CA ALA A 76 -23.06 -23.00 -3.86
C ALA A 76 -24.48 -23.51 -4.09
N LEU A 77 -25.46 -22.83 -3.52
CA LEU A 77 -26.86 -23.25 -3.47
C LEU A 77 -27.75 -22.12 -3.97
N ASN A 78 -28.63 -22.40 -4.91
CA ASN A 78 -29.69 -21.48 -5.32
C ASN A 78 -31.06 -22.09 -5.03
N GLY A 79 -32.05 -21.24 -4.76
CA GLY A 79 -33.42 -21.69 -4.47
C GLY A 79 -34.25 -22.01 -5.72
N ASP A 80 -33.67 -21.84 -6.91
CA ASP A 80 -34.28 -22.11 -8.21
C ASP A 80 -33.31 -22.83 -9.15
N ASP A 81 -33.84 -23.31 -10.29
CA ASP A 81 -33.05 -24.02 -11.31
C ASP A 81 -32.17 -23.10 -12.18
N SER A 82 -32.15 -21.79 -11.93
CA SER A 82 -31.37 -20.86 -12.75
C SER A 82 -29.87 -20.95 -12.42
N ILE A 83 -29.05 -20.89 -13.47
CA ILE A 83 -27.61 -20.70 -13.29
C ILE A 83 -27.39 -19.20 -13.14
N SER A 84 -27.01 -18.78 -11.94
CA SER A 84 -26.74 -17.40 -11.60
C SER A 84 -25.53 -17.30 -10.66
N GLN A 85 -25.03 -16.09 -10.47
CA GLN A 85 -23.97 -15.83 -9.49
C GLN A 85 -24.54 -15.94 -8.08
N HIS A 86 -23.85 -16.71 -7.23
CA HIS A 86 -24.31 -16.99 -5.87
C HIS A 86 -23.80 -15.92 -4.90
N SER A 87 -24.68 -15.49 -3.98
CA SER A 87 -24.34 -14.60 -2.85
C SER A 87 -23.36 -15.25 -1.89
N GLN A 88 -22.72 -14.45 -1.03
CA GLN A 88 -21.80 -14.97 0.00
C GLN A 88 -22.51 -15.87 1.01
N THR A 89 -23.79 -15.62 1.27
CA THR A 89 -24.60 -16.45 2.20
C THR A 89 -24.95 -17.82 1.62
N ASN A 90 -24.87 -17.96 0.31
CA ASN A 90 -25.35 -19.12 -0.44
C ASN A 90 -24.21 -19.90 -1.10
N ARG A 91 -22.96 -19.58 -0.76
CA ARG A 91 -21.76 -20.28 -1.21
C ARG A 91 -20.78 -20.42 -0.06
N GLY A 92 -19.86 -21.36 -0.16
CA GLY A 92 -18.82 -21.51 0.85
C GLY A 92 -17.88 -22.66 0.55
N LEU A 93 -16.95 -22.86 1.49
CA LEU A 93 -16.01 -23.96 1.47
C LEU A 93 -16.45 -24.98 2.53
N ALA A 94 -16.50 -26.25 2.15
CA ALA A 94 -16.76 -27.35 3.06
C ALA A 94 -15.55 -28.28 3.09
N ARG A 95 -15.12 -28.68 4.28
CA ARG A 95 -14.17 -29.78 4.44
C ARG A 95 -14.94 -31.07 4.54
N VAL A 96 -14.64 -32.02 3.66
CA VAL A 96 -15.31 -33.32 3.59
C VAL A 96 -14.28 -34.44 3.63
N ASN A 97 -14.49 -35.41 4.51
CA ASN A 97 -13.77 -36.67 4.52
C ASN A 97 -14.65 -37.76 3.88
N PHE A 98 -14.31 -38.17 2.66
CA PHE A 98 -15.14 -39.12 1.92
C PHE A 98 -15.07 -40.56 2.45
N ALA A 99 -14.07 -40.91 3.27
CA ALA A 99 -13.98 -42.23 3.91
C ALA A 99 -14.85 -42.32 5.18
N THR A 100 -14.85 -41.28 6.01
CA THR A 100 -15.63 -41.28 7.27
C THR A 100 -17.05 -40.73 7.09
N GLY A 101 -17.28 -39.92 6.06
CA GLY A 101 -18.51 -39.16 5.86
C GLY A 101 -18.57 -37.88 6.69
N ASP A 102 -17.48 -37.50 7.39
CA ASP A 102 -17.44 -36.25 8.15
C ASP A 102 -17.44 -35.05 7.20
N ALA A 103 -18.27 -34.06 7.51
CA ALA A 103 -18.34 -32.81 6.77
C ALA A 103 -18.53 -31.62 7.71
N SER A 104 -17.79 -30.54 7.45
CA SER A 104 -17.92 -29.28 8.18
C SER A 104 -17.73 -28.10 7.24
N THR A 105 -18.55 -27.05 7.40
CA THR A 105 -18.35 -25.79 6.69
C THR A 105 -17.17 -25.02 7.28
N ILE A 106 -16.33 -24.45 6.41
CA ILE A 106 -15.28 -23.52 6.78
C ILE A 106 -15.87 -22.12 6.63
N ASP A 107 -16.05 -21.45 7.76
CA ASP A 107 -16.53 -20.07 7.80
C ASP A 107 -15.34 -19.11 7.71
N GLU A 108 -15.18 -18.48 6.54
CA GLU A 108 -14.16 -17.46 6.28
C GLU A 108 -14.73 -16.04 6.41
N THR A 109 -16.03 -15.89 6.62
CA THR A 109 -16.72 -14.59 6.61
C THR A 109 -16.16 -13.66 7.67
N ASP A 110 -15.87 -14.16 8.87
CA ASP A 110 -15.26 -13.37 9.94
C ASP A 110 -13.87 -12.82 9.54
N TYR A 111 -13.07 -13.61 8.84
CA TYR A 111 -11.75 -13.18 8.37
C TYR A 111 -11.87 -12.12 7.26
N VAL A 112 -12.82 -12.29 6.33
CA VAL A 112 -13.11 -11.31 5.27
C VAL A 112 -13.54 -9.97 5.85
N ILE A 113 -14.49 -9.98 6.81
CA ILE A 113 -14.99 -8.77 7.46
C ILE A 113 -13.87 -8.07 8.23
N ALA A 114 -13.11 -8.82 9.03
CA ALA A 114 -12.00 -8.28 9.80
C ALA A 114 -10.87 -7.72 8.91
N HIS A 115 -10.52 -8.45 7.84
CA HIS A 115 -9.58 -7.97 6.82
C HIS A 115 -10.03 -6.64 6.23
N SER A 116 -11.27 -6.60 5.75
CA SER A 116 -11.87 -5.44 5.09
C SER A 116 -11.89 -4.22 6.01
N ALA A 117 -12.29 -4.41 7.27
CA ALA A 117 -12.30 -3.35 8.27
C ALA A 117 -10.89 -2.81 8.58
N CYS A 118 -9.92 -3.70 8.87
CA CYS A 118 -8.55 -3.31 9.16
C CYS A 118 -7.90 -2.56 7.98
N MET A 119 -8.06 -3.10 6.76
CA MET A 119 -7.48 -2.50 5.56
C MET A 119 -8.14 -1.19 5.18
N TRP A 120 -9.47 -1.08 5.28
CA TRP A 120 -10.15 0.19 5.02
C TRP A 120 -9.69 1.29 6.00
N VAL A 121 -9.61 0.98 7.31
CA VAL A 121 -9.11 1.93 8.31
C VAL A 121 -7.68 2.35 8.02
N ALA A 122 -6.80 1.42 7.64
CA ALA A 122 -5.42 1.72 7.29
C ALA A 122 -5.31 2.56 6.00
N PHE A 123 -5.86 2.06 4.90
CA PHE A 123 -5.67 2.56 3.54
C PHE A 123 -6.55 3.75 3.19
N ALA A 124 -7.85 3.68 3.52
CA ALA A 124 -8.79 4.74 3.21
C ALA A 124 -8.82 5.81 4.32
N GLY A 125 -8.58 5.43 5.58
CA GLY A 125 -8.61 6.35 6.72
C GLY A 125 -7.25 6.96 7.04
N LEU A 126 -6.40 6.20 7.72
CA LEU A 126 -5.20 6.70 8.39
C LEU A 126 -4.14 7.19 7.41
N MET A 127 -3.82 6.44 6.35
CA MET A 127 -2.80 6.83 5.37
C MET A 127 -3.04 8.20 4.71
N PRO A 128 -4.22 8.47 4.12
CA PRO A 128 -4.49 9.76 3.50
C PRO A 128 -4.54 10.90 4.54
N ILE A 129 -5.08 10.67 5.74
CA ILE A 129 -5.04 11.66 6.82
C ILE A 129 -3.58 12.00 7.19
N GLY A 130 -2.73 10.99 7.35
CA GLY A 130 -1.30 11.15 7.58
C GLY A 130 -0.61 11.94 6.47
N ALA A 131 -0.94 11.67 5.20
CA ALA A 131 -0.41 12.40 4.04
C ALA A 131 -0.84 13.88 4.04
N LEU A 132 -2.10 14.18 4.35
CA LEU A 132 -2.62 15.54 4.49
C LEU A 132 -1.87 16.30 5.60
N LEU A 133 -1.65 15.68 6.76
CA LEU A 133 -0.90 16.28 7.87
C LEU A 133 0.54 16.63 7.46
N ALA A 134 1.24 15.74 6.76
CA ALA A 134 2.60 16.01 6.28
C ALA A 134 2.65 17.15 5.25
N ARG A 135 1.66 17.22 4.36
CA ARG A 135 1.63 18.18 3.25
C ARG A 135 1.14 19.57 3.65
N TYR A 136 0.18 19.64 4.58
CA TYR A 136 -0.55 20.86 4.91
C TYR A 136 -0.37 21.32 6.36
N GLY A 137 0.03 20.45 7.28
CA GLY A 137 0.16 20.79 8.70
C GLY A 137 1.20 21.89 8.99
N LYS A 138 2.18 22.10 8.11
CA LYS A 138 3.15 23.21 8.19
C LYS A 138 2.53 24.60 8.04
N MET A 139 1.28 24.70 7.58
CA MET A 139 0.56 25.98 7.48
C MET A 139 0.00 26.45 8.82
N LEU A 140 -0.18 25.54 9.77
CA LEU A 140 -0.72 25.89 11.08
C LEU A 140 0.27 26.79 11.82
N PRO A 141 -0.19 27.88 12.46
CA PRO A 141 0.67 28.83 13.18
C PRO A 141 1.16 28.27 14.54
N ILE A 142 1.61 27.02 14.54
CA ILE A 142 2.06 26.29 15.73
C ILE A 142 3.58 26.22 15.69
N LYS A 143 4.25 26.72 16.74
CA LYS A 143 5.72 26.82 16.82
C LYS A 143 6.42 25.46 16.98
N THR A 144 5.69 24.43 17.41
CA THR A 144 6.21 23.07 17.57
C THR A 144 6.07 22.27 16.27
N PRO A 145 6.91 21.24 16.02
CA PRO A 145 6.79 20.37 14.85
C PRO A 145 5.62 19.38 15.00
N LEU A 146 4.46 19.86 15.45
CA LEU A 146 3.27 19.05 15.72
C LEU A 146 2.84 18.24 14.50
N TRP A 147 2.89 18.84 13.30
CA TRP A 147 2.55 18.16 12.05
C TRP A 147 3.40 16.89 11.83
N PHE A 148 4.66 16.90 12.26
CA PHE A 148 5.60 15.79 12.06
C PHE A 148 5.28 14.64 13.01
N TYR A 149 5.05 14.95 14.29
CA TYR A 149 4.63 13.95 15.27
C TYR A 149 3.25 13.38 14.95
N ALA A 150 2.30 14.23 14.54
CA ALA A 150 0.98 13.78 14.11
C ALA A 150 1.06 12.86 12.88
N HIS A 151 1.87 13.23 11.88
CA HIS A 151 2.11 12.38 10.71
C HIS A 151 2.68 11.02 11.11
N ILE A 152 3.77 10.98 11.88
CA ILE A 152 4.39 9.71 12.30
C ILE A 152 3.41 8.86 13.11
N THR A 153 2.68 9.47 14.04
CA THR A 153 1.71 8.74 14.88
C THR A 153 0.62 8.10 14.02
N VAL A 154 -0.01 8.87 13.13
CA VAL A 154 -1.07 8.36 12.25
C VAL A 154 -0.55 7.28 11.30
N GLN A 155 0.64 7.46 10.70
CA GLN A 155 1.23 6.44 9.83
C GLN A 155 1.64 5.17 10.57
N THR A 156 2.08 5.30 11.83
CA THR A 156 2.39 4.13 12.65
C THR A 156 1.12 3.34 12.96
N LEU A 157 0.02 4.02 13.30
CA LEU A 157 -1.29 3.37 13.48
C LEU A 157 -1.78 2.71 12.19
N ALA A 158 -1.57 3.34 11.03
CA ALA A 158 -1.92 2.76 9.73
C ALA A 158 -1.19 1.42 9.50
N VAL A 159 0.11 1.37 9.81
CA VAL A 159 0.91 0.13 9.68
C VAL A 159 0.47 -0.93 10.68
N ILE A 160 0.16 -0.53 11.93
CA ILE A 160 -0.38 -1.45 12.95
C ILE A 160 -1.70 -2.10 12.51
N MET A 161 -2.54 -1.39 11.75
CA MET A 161 -3.78 -1.95 11.18
C MET A 161 -3.53 -2.75 9.89
N MET A 162 -2.57 -2.31 9.07
CA MET A 162 -2.22 -2.96 7.80
C MET A 162 -1.66 -4.38 7.99
N ILE A 163 -0.85 -4.61 9.02
CA ILE A 163 -0.24 -5.93 9.29
C ILE A 163 -1.30 -7.01 9.58
N PRO A 164 -2.17 -6.89 10.60
CA PRO A 164 -3.19 -7.89 10.88
C PRO A 164 -4.19 -7.98 9.72
N GLY A 165 -4.56 -6.87 9.09
CA GLY A 165 -5.40 -6.89 7.88
C GLY A 165 -4.79 -7.78 6.80
N PHE A 166 -3.52 -7.61 6.48
CA PHE A 166 -2.83 -8.45 5.51
C PHE A 166 -2.75 -9.93 5.94
N VAL A 167 -2.47 -10.21 7.21
CA VAL A 167 -2.45 -11.59 7.75
C VAL A 167 -3.81 -12.26 7.64
N LEU A 168 -4.91 -11.52 7.89
CA LEU A 168 -6.27 -12.02 7.74
C LEU A 168 -6.59 -12.34 6.27
N ALA A 169 -6.12 -11.54 5.32
CA ALA A 169 -6.25 -11.86 3.89
C ALA A 169 -5.58 -13.19 3.52
N LEU A 170 -4.46 -13.54 4.16
CA LEU A 170 -3.80 -14.83 3.94
C LEU A 170 -4.59 -16.02 4.52
N LYS A 171 -5.59 -15.76 5.37
CA LYS A 171 -6.45 -16.79 5.98
C LYS A 171 -7.77 -17.02 5.23
N VAL A 172 -8.17 -16.09 4.37
CA VAL A 172 -9.39 -16.19 3.56
C VAL A 172 -9.21 -17.10 2.35
N ASP A 173 -8.00 -17.20 1.78
CA ASP A 173 -7.76 -18.01 0.58
C ASP A 173 -6.64 -19.01 0.83
N ASP A 174 -6.94 -20.26 1.19
CA ASP A 174 -5.90 -21.29 1.41
C ASP A 174 -5.41 -21.92 0.09
N ASP A 175 -6.22 -21.89 -0.96
CA ASP A 175 -6.00 -22.65 -2.21
C ASP A 175 -5.04 -21.98 -3.22
N GLY A 176 -4.40 -20.87 -2.84
CA GLY A 176 -3.30 -20.26 -3.61
C GLY A 176 -3.71 -19.27 -4.71
N GLU A 177 -5.00 -19.09 -5.00
CA GLU A 177 -5.51 -18.18 -6.03
C GLU A 177 -5.58 -16.70 -5.59
N ARG A 178 -5.27 -16.41 -4.32
CA ARG A 178 -5.36 -15.09 -3.67
C ARG A 178 -4.61 -13.93 -4.34
N PHE A 179 -3.68 -14.23 -5.24
CA PHE A 179 -2.89 -13.24 -5.99
C PHE A 179 -3.15 -13.29 -7.51
N GLU A 180 -4.18 -14.00 -7.95
CA GLU A 180 -4.59 -13.99 -9.35
C GLU A 180 -5.50 -12.80 -9.66
N GLU A 181 -6.28 -12.36 -8.67
CA GLU A 181 -7.16 -11.21 -8.79
C GLU A 181 -6.41 -9.87 -8.65
N ASN A 182 -6.95 -8.83 -9.30
CA ASN A 182 -6.37 -7.49 -9.27
C ASN A 182 -6.24 -6.95 -7.84
N HIS A 183 -7.26 -7.19 -7.00
CA HIS A 183 -7.25 -6.79 -5.59
C HIS A 183 -6.05 -7.39 -4.84
N GLY A 184 -5.83 -8.70 -4.97
CA GLY A 184 -4.72 -9.40 -4.31
C GLY A 184 -3.35 -8.93 -4.78
N ARG A 185 -3.16 -8.76 -6.10
CA ARG A 185 -1.90 -8.29 -6.70
C ARG A 185 -1.54 -6.87 -6.24
N ILE A 186 -2.50 -5.96 -6.34
CA ILE A 186 -2.31 -4.57 -5.95
C ILE A 186 -2.17 -4.48 -4.42
N GLY A 187 -2.95 -5.25 -3.66
CA GLY A 187 -2.85 -5.34 -2.20
C GLY A 187 -1.47 -5.78 -1.71
N LEU A 188 -0.86 -6.81 -2.33
CA LEU A 188 0.50 -7.24 -2.03
C LEU A 188 1.52 -6.14 -2.35
N ALA A 189 1.39 -5.50 -3.52
CA ALA A 189 2.27 -4.39 -3.89
C ALA A 189 2.16 -3.23 -2.88
N LEU A 190 0.95 -2.87 -2.45
CA LEU A 190 0.70 -1.85 -1.43
C LEU A 190 1.29 -2.24 -0.07
N PHE A 191 1.21 -3.50 0.34
CA PHE A 191 1.79 -3.97 1.59
C PHE A 191 3.33 -3.80 1.58
N ILE A 192 3.98 -4.23 0.49
CA ILE A 192 5.45 -4.11 0.32
C ILE A 192 5.86 -2.63 0.23
N LEU A 193 5.18 -1.84 -0.60
CA LEU A 193 5.49 -0.42 -0.79
C LEU A 193 5.22 0.40 0.48
N GLY A 194 4.10 0.14 1.17
CA GLY A 194 3.74 0.76 2.43
C GLY A 194 4.74 0.44 3.54
N GLY A 195 5.14 -0.83 3.67
CA GLY A 195 6.19 -1.25 4.59
C GLY A 195 7.54 -0.59 4.29
N THR A 196 7.93 -0.56 3.01
CA THR A 196 9.13 0.15 2.55
C THR A 196 9.05 1.64 2.88
N GLN A 197 7.88 2.25 2.73
CA GLN A 197 7.71 3.67 3.01
C GLN A 197 7.79 3.99 4.50
N PHE A 198 7.25 3.11 5.35
CA PHE A 198 7.37 3.21 6.80
C PHE A 198 8.84 3.06 7.24
N LEU A 199 9.54 2.04 6.76
CA LEU A 199 10.97 1.85 7.03
C LEU A 199 11.80 3.03 6.53
N GLY A 200 11.50 3.56 5.36
CA GLY A 200 12.10 4.79 4.85
C GLY A 200 11.87 5.99 5.77
N GLY A 201 10.70 6.08 6.40
CA GLY A 201 10.39 7.07 7.44
C GLY A 201 11.20 6.90 8.72
N VAL A 202 11.38 5.66 9.18
CA VAL A 202 12.19 5.32 10.36
C VAL A 202 13.67 5.61 10.12
N LEU A 203 14.18 5.23 8.95
CA LEU A 203 15.58 5.45 8.52
C LEU A 203 15.80 6.84 7.92
N ARG A 204 14.93 7.80 8.23
CA ARG A 204 14.97 9.15 7.68
C ARG A 204 16.35 9.79 7.95
N PRO A 205 17.10 10.19 6.91
CA PRO A 205 18.40 10.84 7.08
C PRO A 205 18.29 12.15 7.86
N HIS A 206 19.25 12.41 8.75
CA HIS A 206 19.37 13.69 9.45
C HIS A 206 19.60 14.84 8.45
N LYS A 207 19.25 16.05 8.87
CA LYS A 207 19.59 17.26 8.11
C LYS A 207 21.11 17.43 8.15
N ALA A 208 21.69 17.91 7.05
CA ALA A 208 23.08 18.37 7.04
C ALA A 208 23.23 19.58 7.98
N ALA A 209 24.47 19.95 8.30
CA ALA A 209 24.75 21.22 8.97
C ALA A 209 24.16 22.38 8.15
N GLU A 210 23.84 23.50 8.82
CA GLU A 210 23.26 24.67 8.14
C GLU A 210 24.17 25.13 7.00
N GLY A 211 23.64 25.18 5.78
CA GLY A 211 24.39 25.57 4.58
C GLY A 211 25.03 24.43 3.80
N GLU A 212 25.03 23.19 4.33
CA GLU A 212 25.60 22.03 3.64
C GLU A 212 24.53 21.25 2.84
N PHE A 213 24.95 20.74 1.67
CA PHE A 213 24.12 19.89 0.84
C PHE A 213 24.25 18.42 1.29
N SER A 214 23.12 17.75 1.54
CA SER A 214 23.08 16.30 1.74
C SER A 214 22.32 15.63 0.61
N LEU A 215 23.06 14.96 -0.28
CA LEU A 215 22.49 14.21 -1.41
C LEU A 215 21.49 13.16 -0.95
N ILE A 216 21.83 12.42 0.11
CA ILE A 216 20.99 11.34 0.65
C ILE A 216 19.67 11.90 1.18
N ARG A 217 19.71 13.03 1.90
CA ARG A 217 18.50 13.71 2.38
C ARG A 217 17.62 14.19 1.22
N THR A 218 18.22 14.74 0.17
CA THR A 218 17.50 15.23 -1.01
C THR A 218 16.83 14.09 -1.78
N ILE A 219 17.55 12.98 -2.03
CA ILE A 219 16.97 11.79 -2.69
C ILE A 219 15.80 11.25 -1.87
N TRP A 220 15.95 11.14 -0.55
CA TRP A 220 14.88 10.72 0.33
C TRP A 220 13.67 11.65 0.25
N GLU A 221 13.85 12.98 0.21
CA GLU A 221 12.74 13.92 0.11
C GLU A 221 12.00 13.83 -1.23
N LEU A 222 12.74 13.62 -2.33
CA LEU A 222 12.16 13.41 -3.67
C LEU A 222 11.44 12.06 -3.80
N GLY A 223 11.87 11.03 -3.07
CA GLY A 223 11.25 9.70 -3.09
C GLY A 223 10.07 9.59 -2.14
N HIS A 224 10.27 9.89 -0.85
CA HIS A 224 9.32 9.61 0.23
C HIS A 224 7.96 10.30 0.04
N GLY A 225 7.97 11.58 -0.32
CA GLY A 225 6.74 12.36 -0.48
C GLY A 225 5.86 11.88 -1.66
N PRO A 226 6.38 11.91 -2.90
CA PRO A 226 5.63 11.46 -4.08
C PRO A 226 5.21 9.99 -4.02
N LEU A 227 6.09 9.09 -3.57
CA LEU A 227 5.75 7.68 -3.44
C LEU A 227 4.65 7.46 -2.39
N GLY A 228 4.69 8.16 -1.25
CA GLY A 228 3.63 8.10 -0.25
C GLY A 228 2.26 8.54 -0.78
N LEU A 229 2.22 9.56 -1.65
CA LEU A 229 1.00 9.98 -2.32
C LEU A 229 0.50 8.93 -3.32
N ALA A 230 1.40 8.37 -4.13
CA ALA A 230 1.06 7.32 -5.10
C ALA A 230 0.48 6.07 -4.40
N ILE A 231 1.12 5.63 -3.30
CA ILE A 231 0.61 4.54 -2.46
C ILE A 231 -0.80 4.87 -1.96
N SER A 232 -1.03 6.09 -1.46
CA SER A 232 -2.36 6.48 -0.95
C SER A 232 -3.45 6.43 -2.02
N ILE A 233 -3.13 6.86 -3.26
CA ILE A 233 -4.08 6.81 -4.39
C ILE A 233 -4.36 5.35 -4.79
N MET A 234 -3.31 4.54 -4.94
CA MET A 234 -3.46 3.12 -5.26
C MET A 234 -4.24 2.38 -4.17
N ALA A 235 -4.09 2.78 -2.91
CA ALA A 235 -4.81 2.19 -1.78
C ALA A 235 -6.31 2.43 -1.86
N PHE A 236 -6.77 3.64 -2.24
CA PHE A 236 -8.19 3.89 -2.54
C PHE A 236 -8.71 3.02 -3.69
N ILE A 237 -7.94 2.93 -4.78
CA ILE A 237 -8.31 2.09 -5.92
C ILE A 237 -8.42 0.61 -5.50
N ASN A 238 -7.49 0.13 -4.66
CA ASN A 238 -7.49 -1.25 -4.20
C ASN A 238 -8.69 -1.58 -3.30
N VAL A 239 -9.19 -0.60 -2.53
CA VAL A 239 -10.42 -0.77 -1.75
C VAL A 239 -11.62 -0.97 -2.69
N PHE A 240 -11.73 -0.23 -3.80
CA PHE A 240 -12.77 -0.49 -4.79
C PHE A 240 -12.68 -1.90 -5.38
N TYR A 241 -11.47 -2.37 -5.71
CA TYR A 241 -11.29 -3.74 -6.19
C TYR A 241 -11.71 -4.79 -5.15
N GLY A 242 -11.46 -4.53 -3.85
CA GLY A 242 -11.91 -5.44 -2.79
C GLY A 242 -13.42 -5.45 -2.62
N LEU A 243 -14.06 -4.28 -2.73
CA LEU A 243 -15.52 -4.17 -2.65
C LEU A 243 -16.23 -4.85 -3.84
N GLU A 244 -15.61 -4.93 -5.02
CA GLU A 244 -16.16 -5.67 -6.16
C GLU A 244 -16.15 -7.20 -5.95
N LEU A 245 -15.46 -7.69 -4.91
CA LEU A 245 -15.51 -9.10 -4.53
C LEU A 245 -16.72 -9.43 -3.65
N ASP A 246 -17.35 -8.42 -3.06
CA ASP A 246 -18.52 -8.55 -2.18
C ASP A 246 -19.81 -8.14 -2.92
N ASP A 247 -20.43 -9.09 -3.62
CA ASP A 247 -21.64 -8.80 -4.42
C ASP A 247 -22.86 -8.39 -3.59
N ASP A 248 -22.94 -8.82 -2.33
CA ASP A 248 -24.13 -8.64 -1.49
C ASP A 248 -24.20 -7.24 -0.89
N SER A 249 -23.04 -6.67 -0.55
CA SER A 249 -22.96 -5.39 0.13
C SER A 249 -22.23 -4.31 -0.67
N LYS A 250 -21.73 -4.61 -1.89
CA LYS A 250 -20.98 -3.66 -2.71
C LYS A 250 -21.67 -2.33 -2.89
N GLU A 251 -22.96 -2.28 -3.22
CA GLU A 251 -23.63 -1.02 -3.58
C GLU A 251 -23.53 0.04 -2.48
N ILE A 252 -23.76 -0.39 -1.23
CA ILE A 252 -23.69 0.50 -0.07
C ILE A 252 -22.25 0.90 0.19
N TRP A 253 -21.33 -0.06 0.29
CA TRP A 253 -19.94 0.22 0.66
C TRP A 253 -19.17 0.97 -0.41
N TRP A 254 -19.45 0.69 -1.69
CA TRP A 254 -18.88 1.40 -2.83
C TRP A 254 -19.34 2.86 -2.84
N THR A 255 -20.62 3.10 -2.55
CA THR A 255 -21.17 4.46 -2.41
C THR A 255 -20.52 5.20 -1.24
N LEU A 256 -20.42 4.57 -0.07
CA LEU A 256 -19.79 5.15 1.12
C LEU A 256 -18.31 5.44 0.89
N HIS A 257 -17.59 4.52 0.25
CA HIS A 257 -16.18 4.70 -0.06
C HIS A 257 -15.99 5.83 -1.08
N THR A 258 -16.83 5.91 -2.11
CA THR A 258 -16.81 7.01 -3.08
C THR A 258 -17.06 8.36 -2.42
N ALA A 259 -18.08 8.45 -1.56
CA ALA A 259 -18.36 9.66 -0.80
C ALA A 259 -17.14 10.06 0.06
N TRP A 260 -16.49 9.10 0.71
CA TRP A 260 -15.28 9.33 1.49
C TRP A 260 -14.10 9.83 0.65
N VAL A 261 -13.86 9.24 -0.52
CA VAL A 261 -12.82 9.69 -1.46
C VAL A 261 -13.08 11.12 -1.92
N ILE A 262 -14.34 11.48 -2.21
CA ILE A 262 -14.73 12.85 -2.57
C ILE A 262 -14.47 13.82 -1.42
N ILE A 263 -14.80 13.43 -0.18
CA ILE A 263 -14.56 14.27 1.01
C ILE A 263 -13.07 14.53 1.20
N ILE A 264 -12.24 13.47 1.18
CA ILE A 264 -10.79 13.59 1.36
C ILE A 264 -10.15 14.37 0.20
N GLY A 265 -10.56 14.10 -1.05
CA GLY A 265 -10.08 14.80 -2.24
C GLY A 265 -10.48 16.28 -2.23
N GLY A 266 -11.73 16.58 -1.90
CA GLY A 266 -12.23 17.95 -1.74
C GLY A 266 -11.48 18.71 -0.65
N LEU A 267 -11.26 18.09 0.50
CA LEU A 267 -10.44 18.66 1.57
C LEU A 267 -9.01 18.94 1.10
N ALA A 268 -8.38 18.01 0.37
CA ALA A 268 -7.04 18.22 -0.19
C ALA A 268 -6.98 19.42 -1.15
N ILE A 269 -7.98 19.56 -2.03
CA ILE A 269 -8.09 20.69 -2.97
C ILE A 269 -8.24 22.01 -2.22
N ILE A 270 -9.12 22.08 -1.22
CA ILE A 270 -9.32 23.28 -0.39
C ILE A 270 -8.01 23.65 0.32
N LEU A 271 -7.33 22.67 0.93
CA LEU A 271 -6.06 22.91 1.63
C LEU A 271 -4.95 23.36 0.68
N GLU A 272 -4.88 22.84 -0.56
CA GLU A 272 -3.93 23.30 -1.56
C GLU A 272 -4.24 24.73 -2.04
N GLY A 273 -5.53 25.07 -2.18
CA GLY A 273 -5.97 26.44 -2.47
C GLY A 273 -5.52 27.42 -1.38
N VAL A 274 -5.82 27.13 -0.11
CA VAL A 274 -5.40 27.93 1.06
C VAL A 274 -3.88 28.08 1.09
N LYS A 275 -3.14 26.98 0.91
CA LYS A 275 -1.67 26.99 0.85
C LYS A 275 -1.13 27.92 -0.22
N THR A 276 -1.74 27.88 -1.40
CA THR A 276 -1.36 28.72 -2.53
C THR A 276 -1.64 30.19 -2.24
N THR A 277 -2.82 30.53 -1.72
CA THR A 277 -3.16 31.91 -1.31
C THR A 277 -2.21 32.44 -0.24
N LEU A 278 -1.87 31.66 0.78
CA LEU A 278 -0.92 32.05 1.83
C LEU A 278 0.50 32.26 1.27
N ARG A 279 0.93 31.45 0.30
CA ARG A 279 2.22 31.63 -0.39
C ARG A 279 2.25 32.92 -1.20
N LEU A 280 1.17 33.23 -1.94
CA LEU A 280 1.07 34.46 -2.73
C LEU A 280 1.06 35.71 -1.84
N ARG A 281 0.37 35.68 -0.70
CA ARG A 281 0.37 36.79 0.28
C ARG A 281 1.73 37.08 0.92
N LYS A 282 2.60 36.07 1.05
CA LYS A 282 3.92 36.22 1.68
C LYS A 282 5.01 36.74 0.72
N LYS A 283 4.76 36.81 -0.58
CA LYS A 283 5.75 37.28 -1.55
C LYS A 283 5.82 38.82 -1.44
N PRO A 284 6.92 39.41 -0.93
CA PRO A 284 7.02 40.87 -0.88
C PRO A 284 7.02 41.41 -2.30
N GLU A 285 6.23 42.46 -2.52
CA GLU A 285 6.22 43.22 -3.77
C GLU A 285 7.65 43.72 -4.04
N LYS A 286 8.27 43.26 -5.13
CA LYS A 286 9.49 43.88 -5.64
C LYS A 286 9.08 45.30 -6.05
N LYS A 287 9.39 46.31 -5.22
CA LYS A 287 9.38 47.71 -5.66
C LYS A 287 10.28 47.83 -6.89
N SER A 288 9.68 48.05 -8.06
CA SER A 288 10.37 48.55 -9.23
C SER A 288 10.80 49.98 -8.92
N THR A 289 12.08 50.18 -8.63
CA THR A 289 12.66 51.53 -8.69
C THR A 289 13.08 51.76 -10.12
N GLN A 290 12.19 52.35 -10.91
CA GLN A 290 12.55 53.05 -12.14
C GLN A 290 11.52 54.15 -12.33
N ASP A 291 11.92 55.36 -11.97
CA ASP A 291 11.46 56.65 -12.50
C ASP A 291 12.49 57.71 -12.06
N ASP A 292 13.40 58.01 -12.99
CA ASP A 292 13.89 59.32 -13.42
C ASP A 292 14.15 60.44 -12.39
N VAL A 293 15.44 60.83 -12.26
CA VAL A 293 15.84 62.24 -12.18
C VAL A 293 17.00 62.50 -13.14
N GLU A 294 16.70 63.42 -14.04
CA GLU A 294 17.46 63.98 -15.14
C GLU A 294 18.58 64.93 -14.66
N GLY A 295 19.72 64.90 -15.36
CA GLY A 295 20.58 66.07 -15.63
C GLY A 295 21.46 66.65 -14.50
N GLN A 296 22.78 66.41 -14.57
CA GLN A 296 23.79 67.49 -14.61
C GLN A 296 25.18 66.93 -15.00
N VAL A 297 25.75 67.47 -16.08
CA VAL A 297 27.16 67.33 -16.49
C VAL A 297 27.97 68.50 -15.90
N PRO A 298 29.20 68.26 -15.40
CA PRO A 298 30.41 68.80 -16.04
C PRO A 298 31.52 67.72 -16.06
N GLY A 299 32.30 67.54 -17.13
CA GLY A 299 33.31 68.47 -17.63
C GLY A 299 34.65 67.70 -17.66
N ASP A 300 35.18 67.48 -18.85
CA ASP A 300 36.45 66.81 -19.16
C ASP A 300 37.64 67.68 -18.76
N ASP A 301 38.69 67.08 -18.16
CA ASP A 301 40.06 67.58 -18.27
C ASP A 301 41.11 66.45 -18.03
N ARG A 302 41.62 65.98 -19.15
CA ARG A 302 42.96 65.44 -19.47
C ARG A 302 44.11 65.49 -18.44
N GLN A 303 44.93 64.42 -18.57
CA GLN A 303 46.41 64.38 -18.70
C GLN A 303 47.33 63.93 -17.52
N GLN A 304 47.96 62.77 -17.79
CA GLN A 304 49.41 62.45 -17.72
C GLN A 304 50.16 62.34 -16.37
N ALA A 305 50.72 61.15 -16.16
CA ALA A 305 51.89 60.89 -15.31
C ALA A 305 53.20 61.44 -15.95
N PRO A 306 54.25 61.65 -15.15
CA PRO A 306 55.38 60.71 -15.21
C PRO A 306 56.07 60.46 -13.84
N GLY A 307 56.85 59.38 -13.76
CA GLY A 307 57.36 58.81 -12.52
C GLY A 307 58.68 59.37 -11.97
N ARG A 308 59.16 58.72 -10.90
CA ARG A 308 60.58 58.72 -10.52
C ARG A 308 60.93 57.52 -9.60
N ARG A 309 62.04 56.88 -9.95
CA ARG A 309 62.74 55.73 -9.33
C ARG A 309 63.76 56.23 -8.28
N ARG A 310 63.98 55.46 -7.20
CA ARG A 310 65.26 55.14 -6.49
C ARG A 310 64.91 54.34 -5.21
N GLU A 311 65.22 53.03 -5.10
CA GLU A 311 66.51 52.40 -4.73
C GLU A 311 67.06 52.94 -3.39
N GLU A 312 66.96 52.15 -2.31
CA GLU A 312 68.06 51.38 -1.61
C GLU A 312 68.26 52.05 -0.23
N GLU A 313 68.56 51.45 0.92
CA GLU A 313 69.26 50.24 1.39
C GLU A 313 68.85 50.07 2.88
N GLU A 314 68.47 48.88 3.34
CA GLU A 314 69.30 47.97 4.15
C GLU A 314 69.66 48.44 5.59
N LYS A 315 69.08 47.77 6.60
CA LYS A 315 69.87 47.38 7.79
C LYS A 315 69.38 46.08 8.42
N LYS A 316 70.31 45.12 8.40
CA LYS A 316 70.29 43.75 8.89
C LYS A 316 70.81 43.69 10.34
N MET A 317 70.22 42.85 11.17
CA MET A 317 70.85 42.10 12.29
C MET A 317 69.75 41.24 12.95
N ASP A 318 69.63 39.96 12.62
CA ASP A 318 70.35 38.81 13.20
C ASP A 318 70.18 38.66 14.72
N THR A 319 69.41 37.65 15.14
CA THR A 319 69.94 36.58 16.00
C THR A 319 69.08 35.31 15.96
N LEU A 320 69.77 34.20 15.75
CA LEU A 320 69.35 32.80 15.64
C LEU A 320 69.39 32.07 16.99
N GLY A 321 68.69 30.93 17.04
CA GLY A 321 68.93 29.78 17.95
C GLY A 321 67.60 29.17 18.42
N SER A 322 67.03 28.11 17.83
CA SER A 322 67.50 26.70 17.69
C SER A 322 67.98 26.13 19.04
N GLY A 323 67.54 24.98 19.57
CA GLY A 323 66.76 23.84 19.07
C GLY A 323 67.11 22.59 19.91
N GLY A 324 66.29 21.52 19.83
CA GLY A 324 66.54 20.16 20.38
C GLY A 324 65.63 19.82 21.57
N GLY A 325 64.69 18.88 21.51
CA GLY A 325 64.82 17.42 21.22
C GLY A 325 64.83 16.68 22.57
N THR A 326 64.10 15.59 22.89
CA THR A 326 63.75 14.39 22.12
C THR A 326 62.83 13.47 22.96
N THR A 327 61.80 12.90 22.33
CA THR A 327 61.16 11.56 22.47
C THR A 327 61.02 10.83 23.83
N THR A 328 59.79 10.35 24.14
CA THR A 328 59.57 8.99 24.72
C THR A 328 58.20 8.42 24.30
N LEU A 329 58.25 7.19 23.76
CA LEU A 329 57.15 6.28 23.41
C LEU A 329 56.65 5.55 24.67
N THR A 330 55.34 5.32 24.81
CA THR A 330 54.82 4.06 25.40
C THR A 330 53.39 3.73 24.98
N ARG A 331 53.20 2.45 24.67
CA ARG A 331 51.99 1.72 24.28
C ARG A 331 51.55 0.81 25.45
N ARG A 332 50.24 0.53 25.54
CA ARG A 332 49.49 -0.54 26.30
C ARG A 332 48.47 0.07 27.28
N GLY A 333 47.28 -0.48 27.53
CA GLY A 333 46.58 -1.71 27.14
C GLY A 333 45.07 -1.51 27.38
N ALA A 334 44.18 -2.18 26.65
CA ALA A 334 43.58 -3.47 27.01
C ALA A 334 42.90 -3.47 28.40
N GLY A 335 41.57 -3.61 28.43
CA GLY A 335 40.78 -3.85 29.63
C GLY A 335 39.36 -4.29 29.25
N ALA A 336 39.16 -5.60 29.19
CA ALA A 336 37.87 -6.28 29.08
C ALA A 336 37.25 -6.49 30.49
N GLY A 337 35.92 -6.66 30.52
CA GLY A 337 35.13 -7.12 31.67
C GLY A 337 33.65 -6.84 31.37
N ALA A 338 32.85 -7.76 30.81
CA ALA A 338 32.39 -9.06 31.28
C ALA A 338 31.41 -9.00 32.48
N ALA A 339 30.15 -9.31 32.12
CA ALA A 339 29.17 -10.17 32.81
C ALA A 339 28.42 -9.70 34.07
N GLY A 340 27.11 -9.97 34.04
CA GLY A 340 26.39 -10.58 35.18
C GLY A 340 25.11 -9.88 35.60
N GLY A 341 23.96 -10.45 35.27
CA GLY A 341 22.62 -10.06 35.74
C GLY A 341 21.53 -10.70 34.92
#